data_AF-A0A8H7UP44-F1
#
_entry.id   AF-A0A8H7UP44-F1
#
_cell.length_a   1.000
_cell.length_b   1.000
_cell.length_c   1.000
_cell.angle_alpha   90.00
_cell.angle_beta   90.00
_cell.angle_gamma   90.00
#
_symmetry.space_group_name_H-M   'P 1'
#
loop_
_entity.id
_entity.type
_entity.pdbx_description
1 polymer ?
#
loop_
_entity_poly.entity_id
_entity_poly.type
_entity_poly.pdbx_seq_one_letter_code
_entity_poly.pdbx_strand_id
1 'polypeptide(L)'
;MASNNRTYIQLFDGSLPTLDEACHLVASDSAGAISTFSGTTRDNFNGKQVLKLEYEGYGPMAEKILQELVEETRSKWEIQHVLVYHRLNEVPIGEASVIIAVSSAHRREAMQAVEYLIDELKIRCPIWKKEFYVDGSIWKGSCEGCTANKEHRHGHANA
;
A
#
# COMPACT_ATOMS: atom_id res chain seq x y z
N MET A 1 -10.33 27.78 5.88
CA MET A 1 -9.27 27.21 6.75
C MET A 1 -8.57 26.14 5.93
N ALA A 2 -7.25 26.21 5.77
CA ALA A 2 -6.54 25.15 5.05
C ALA A 2 -6.72 23.86 5.84
N SER A 3 -7.27 22.80 5.23
CA SER A 3 -7.33 21.49 5.88
C SER A 3 -5.89 21.10 6.22
N ASN A 4 -5.58 20.87 7.49
CA ASN A 4 -4.23 20.51 7.96
C ASN A 4 -3.93 19.04 7.66
N ASN A 5 -4.16 18.64 6.42
CA ASN A 5 -4.09 17.28 5.93
C ASN A 5 -2.63 16.88 5.77
N ARG A 6 -2.13 16.09 6.73
CA ARG A 6 -0.73 15.60 6.73
C ARG A 6 -0.57 14.35 5.89
N THR A 7 0.60 14.24 5.25
CA THR A 7 1.02 13.08 4.47
C THR A 7 2.38 12.62 5.00
N TYR A 8 2.50 11.32 5.24
CA TYR A 8 3.72 10.67 5.70
C TYR A 8 4.14 9.61 4.68
N ILE A 9 5.21 9.87 3.94
CA ILE A 9 5.77 8.91 2.98
C ILE A 9 7.21 8.67 3.37
N GLN A 10 7.59 7.40 3.49
CA GLN A 10 8.96 7.05 3.83
C GLN A 10 9.30 5.64 3.36
N LEU A 11 10.51 5.50 2.82
CA LEU A 11 11.13 4.21 2.53
C LEU A 11 12.10 3.86 3.67
N PHE A 12 12.04 2.62 4.14
CA PHE A 12 12.83 2.13 5.27
C PHE A 12 13.80 1.04 4.83
N ASP A 13 15.02 1.06 5.36
CA ASP A 13 15.99 -0.04 5.17
C ASP A 13 15.87 -1.16 6.22
N GLY A 14 14.94 -1.02 7.17
CA GLY A 14 14.73 -1.95 8.28
C GLY A 14 13.25 -2.12 8.63
N SER A 15 12.98 -2.69 9.80
CA SER A 15 11.60 -2.93 10.26
C SER A 15 10.76 -1.65 10.24
N LEU A 16 9.54 -1.78 9.73
CA LEU A 16 8.59 -0.68 9.70
C LEU A 16 8.06 -0.40 11.12
N PRO A 17 7.65 0.85 11.41
CA PRO A 17 6.84 1.16 12.57
C PRO A 17 5.62 0.26 12.66
N THR A 18 5.13 0.02 13.87
CA THR A 18 3.95 -0.79 14.12
C THR A 18 2.68 -0.14 13.55
N LEU A 19 1.64 -0.95 13.33
CA LEU A 19 0.33 -0.41 12.92
C LEU A 19 -0.26 0.56 13.95
N ASP A 20 0.03 0.37 15.24
CA ASP A 20 -0.41 1.27 16.29
C ASP A 20 0.26 2.64 16.16
N GLU A 21 1.58 2.69 15.97
CA GLU A 21 2.31 3.93 15.70
C GLU A 21 1.81 4.62 14.42
N ALA A 22 1.53 3.86 13.35
CA ALA A 22 0.96 4.39 12.13
C ALA A 22 -0.43 5.00 12.35
N CYS A 23 -1.30 4.33 13.12
CA CYS A 23 -2.62 4.84 13.52
C CYS A 23 -2.51 6.14 14.32
N HIS A 24 -1.57 6.23 15.26
CA HIS A 24 -1.34 7.44 16.05
C HIS A 24 -0.92 8.62 15.16
N LEU A 25 -0.06 8.40 14.16
CA LEU A 25 0.39 9.46 13.26
C LEU A 25 -0.73 10.01 12.37
N VAL A 26 -1.67 9.15 11.95
CA VAL A 26 -2.80 9.57 11.10
C VAL A 26 -4.05 9.94 11.88
N ALA A 27 -4.03 9.92 13.21
CA ALA A 27 -5.16 10.34 14.03
C ALA A 27 -5.47 11.84 13.86
N SER A 28 -6.76 12.20 13.92
CA SER A 28 -7.24 13.57 13.88
C SER A 28 -8.52 13.69 14.70
N ASP A 29 -8.73 14.83 15.35
CA ASP A 29 -9.99 15.15 16.05
C ASP A 29 -11.21 15.15 15.10
N SER A 30 -10.97 15.35 13.79
CA SER A 30 -12.00 15.30 12.74
C SER A 30 -12.18 13.91 12.12
N ALA A 31 -11.39 12.90 12.51
CA ALA A 31 -11.47 11.56 11.95
C ALA A 31 -12.34 10.64 12.81
N GLY A 32 -13.40 10.08 12.21
CA GLY A 32 -14.24 9.05 12.82
C GLY A 32 -13.80 7.63 12.46
N ALA A 33 -12.84 7.48 11.55
CA ALA A 33 -12.30 6.19 11.15
C ALA A 33 -10.83 6.28 10.73
N ILE A 34 -10.09 5.20 10.98
CA ILE A 34 -8.78 4.92 10.42
C ILE A 34 -8.85 3.55 9.78
N SER A 35 -8.44 3.43 8.52
CA SER A 35 -8.26 2.15 7.84
C SER A 35 -6.77 1.92 7.63
N THR A 36 -6.34 0.67 7.78
CA THR A 36 -4.94 0.28 7.61
C THR A 36 -4.81 -0.95 6.72
N PHE A 37 -3.64 -1.06 6.07
CA PHE A 37 -3.20 -2.24 5.35
C PHE A 37 -1.77 -2.57 5.74
N SER A 38 -1.49 -3.85 5.95
CA SER A 38 -0.15 -4.39 6.20
C SER A 38 0.12 -5.54 5.22
N GLY A 39 1.08 -5.34 4.31
CA GLY A 39 1.54 -6.37 3.40
C GLY A 39 2.62 -7.21 4.08
N THR A 40 2.28 -8.43 4.52
CA THR A 40 3.18 -9.30 5.30
C THR A 40 3.82 -10.38 4.43
N THR A 41 5.12 -10.63 4.63
CA THR A 41 5.83 -11.74 3.97
C THR A 41 5.27 -13.09 4.42
N ARG A 42 4.84 -13.91 3.47
CA ARG A 42 4.40 -15.28 3.70
C ARG A 42 5.55 -16.27 3.53
N ASP A 43 5.45 -17.42 4.19
CA ASP A 43 6.43 -18.51 4.13
C ASP A 43 6.29 -19.41 2.89
N ASN A 44 5.29 -19.16 2.03
CA ASN A 44 5.04 -19.94 0.84
C ASN A 44 4.53 -19.11 -0.34
N PHE A 45 4.89 -19.56 -1.54
CA PHE A 45 4.37 -19.04 -2.80
C PHE A 45 4.36 -20.14 -3.86
N ASN A 46 3.21 -20.37 -4.51
CA ASN A 46 3.00 -21.42 -5.54
C ASN A 46 3.55 -22.80 -5.15
N GLY A 47 3.33 -23.21 -3.89
CA GLY A 47 3.77 -24.52 -3.38
C GLY A 47 5.26 -24.61 -3.02
N LYS A 48 6.03 -23.52 -3.17
CA LYS A 48 7.43 -23.44 -2.75
C LYS A 48 7.57 -22.71 -1.42
N GLN A 49 8.50 -23.17 -0.60
CA GLN A 49 8.86 -22.51 0.66
C GLN A 49 9.69 -21.25 0.39
N VAL A 50 9.16 -20.10 0.77
CA VAL A 50 9.83 -18.79 0.73
C VAL A 50 10.59 -18.62 2.04
N LEU A 51 11.85 -18.20 1.96
CA LEU A 51 12.71 -17.94 3.13
C LEU A 51 12.67 -16.47 3.54
N LYS A 52 12.59 -15.57 2.56
CA LYS A 52 12.52 -14.11 2.73
C LYS A 52 12.12 -13.45 1.43
N LEU A 53 11.75 -12.19 1.53
CA LEU A 53 11.64 -11.29 0.39
C LEU A 53 12.77 -10.27 0.42
N GLU A 54 13.13 -9.74 -0.74
CA GLU A 54 14.00 -8.57 -0.87
C GLU A 54 13.33 -7.57 -1.79
N TYR A 55 13.33 -6.30 -1.41
CA TYR A 55 12.74 -5.23 -2.19
C TYR A 55 13.80 -4.25 -2.66
N GLU A 56 13.85 -4.01 -3.95
CA GLU A 56 14.71 -2.96 -4.54
C GLU A 56 13.82 -1.90 -5.17
N GLY A 57 14.25 -0.63 -5.10
CA GLY A 57 13.50 0.45 -5.73
C GLY A 57 14.33 1.71 -5.91
N TYR A 58 13.95 2.53 -6.88
CA TYR A 58 14.57 3.84 -7.05
C TYR A 58 13.90 4.85 -6.12
N GLY A 59 14.46 5.02 -4.92
CA GLY A 59 13.86 5.76 -3.81
C GLY A 59 13.23 7.11 -4.19
N PRO A 60 13.98 8.04 -4.81
CA PRO A 60 13.45 9.35 -5.18
C PRO A 60 12.23 9.30 -6.12
N MET A 61 12.20 8.35 -7.07
CA MET A 61 11.07 8.20 -7.98
C MET A 61 9.91 7.48 -7.33
N ALA A 62 10.19 6.49 -6.46
CA ALA A 62 9.17 5.82 -5.68
C ALA A 62 8.43 6.82 -4.77
N GLU A 63 9.15 7.64 -4.01
CA GLU A 63 8.55 8.68 -3.16
C GLU A 63 7.72 9.68 -3.97
N LYS A 64 8.23 10.11 -5.14
CA LYS A 64 7.48 10.99 -6.03
C LYS A 64 6.15 10.37 -6.48
N ILE A 65 6.17 9.11 -6.94
CA ILE A 65 4.96 8.42 -7.38
C ILE A 65 3.99 8.22 -6.21
N LEU A 66 4.49 7.85 -5.02
CA LEU A 66 3.65 7.74 -3.84
C LEU A 66 2.98 9.08 -3.48
N GLN A 67 3.69 10.20 -3.62
CA GLN A 67 3.12 11.53 -3.41
C GLN A 67 2.00 11.82 -4.41
N GLU A 68 2.22 11.53 -5.70
CA GLU A 68 1.19 11.66 -6.75
C GLU A 68 -0.05 10.80 -6.42
N LEU A 69 0.13 9.56 -5.98
CA LEU A 69 -0.97 8.68 -5.58
C LEU A 69 -1.75 9.23 -4.38
N VAL A 70 -1.08 9.81 -3.39
CA VAL A 70 -1.75 10.43 -2.25
C VAL A 70 -2.57 11.64 -2.69
N GLU A 71 -2.05 12.48 -3.58
CA GLU A 71 -2.77 13.62 -4.13
C GLU A 71 -4.01 13.18 -4.95
N GLU A 72 -3.86 12.16 -5.79
CA GLU A 72 -4.98 11.55 -6.51
C GLU A 72 -6.03 10.98 -5.55
N THR A 73 -5.61 10.32 -4.47
CA THR A 73 -6.50 9.77 -3.44
C THR A 73 -7.30 10.89 -2.77
N ARG A 74 -6.66 12.01 -2.42
CA ARG A 74 -7.33 13.19 -1.85
C ARG A 74 -8.30 13.85 -2.81
N SER A 75 -8.09 13.73 -4.12
CA SER A 75 -9.04 14.23 -5.13
C SER A 75 -10.32 13.38 -5.23
N LYS A 76 -10.25 12.11 -4.81
CA LYS A 76 -11.34 11.13 -4.92
C LYS A 76 -12.14 10.98 -3.63
N TRP A 77 -11.51 11.14 -2.47
CA TRP A 77 -12.12 10.92 -1.16
C TRP A 77 -11.77 12.01 -0.16
N GLU A 78 -12.75 12.36 0.69
CA GLU A 78 -12.56 13.31 1.79
C GLU A 78 -11.84 12.63 2.97
N ILE A 79 -10.50 12.72 2.95
CA ILE A 79 -9.60 12.09 3.93
C ILE A 79 -8.75 13.15 4.65
N GLN A 80 -8.36 12.86 5.90
CA GLN A 80 -7.60 13.76 6.77
C GLN A 80 -6.09 13.51 6.58
N HIS A 81 -5.58 12.42 7.14
CA HIS A 81 -4.16 12.06 7.10
C HIS A 81 -3.92 10.78 6.32
N VAL A 82 -2.76 10.71 5.67
CA VAL A 82 -2.33 9.54 4.89
C VAL A 82 -0.90 9.19 5.26
N LEU A 83 -0.64 7.90 5.43
CA LEU A 83 0.68 7.34 5.66
C LEU A 83 0.90 6.19 4.68
N VAL A 84 2.05 6.20 4.02
CA VAL A 84 2.53 5.10 3.16
C VAL A 84 3.99 4.84 3.48
N TYR A 85 4.25 3.73 4.16
CA TYR A 85 5.58 3.25 4.46
C TYR A 85 5.87 1.98 3.69
N HIS A 86 7.07 1.91 3.12
CA HIS A 86 7.53 0.71 2.40
C HIS A 86 8.94 0.36 2.83
N ARG A 87 9.20 -0.92 3.03
CA ARG A 87 10.51 -1.45 3.36
C ARG A 87 11.27 -1.84 2.09
N LEU A 88 12.55 -1.52 2.05
CA LEU A 88 13.51 -1.95 1.06
C LEU A 88 14.44 -3.01 1.67
N ASN A 89 15.23 -3.65 0.81
CA ASN A 89 16.13 -4.73 1.13
C ASN A 89 15.35 -5.92 1.73
N GLU A 90 15.99 -6.67 2.63
CA GLU A 90 15.47 -7.90 3.19
C GLU A 90 14.25 -7.68 4.09
N VAL A 91 13.22 -8.50 3.88
CA VAL A 91 12.01 -8.60 4.70
C VAL A 91 11.79 -10.07 5.10
N PRO A 92 12.02 -10.42 6.37
CA PRO A 92 11.78 -11.78 6.88
C PRO A 92 10.32 -12.19 6.79
N ILE A 93 10.07 -13.51 6.88
CA ILE A 93 8.73 -14.08 7.01
C ILE A 93 8.03 -13.51 8.24
N GLY A 94 6.74 -13.17 8.09
CA GLY A 94 5.93 -12.62 9.16
C GLY A 94 6.10 -11.12 9.39
N GLU A 95 7.04 -10.47 8.69
CA GLU A 95 7.24 -9.02 8.78
C GLU A 95 6.54 -8.26 7.65
N ALA A 96 6.16 -7.02 7.94
CA ALA A 96 5.51 -6.14 6.97
C ALA A 96 6.53 -5.53 6.00
N SER A 97 6.26 -5.63 4.71
CA SER A 97 6.98 -4.93 3.64
C SER A 97 6.37 -3.57 3.32
N VAL A 98 5.08 -3.38 3.61
CA VAL A 98 4.35 -2.14 3.33
C VAL A 98 3.28 -1.93 4.39
N ILE A 99 3.14 -0.69 4.85
CA ILE A 99 2.07 -0.23 5.73
C ILE A 99 1.42 1.00 5.10
N ILE A 100 0.10 0.97 4.98
CA ILE A 100 -0.70 2.13 4.59
C ILE A 100 -1.70 2.40 5.70
N ALA A 101 -1.85 3.67 6.08
CA ALA A 101 -2.89 4.10 7.02
C ALA A 101 -3.55 5.38 6.51
N VAL A 102 -4.88 5.43 6.52
CA VAL A 102 -5.66 6.59 6.07
C VAL A 102 -6.75 6.88 7.09
N SER A 103 -6.88 8.14 7.48
CA SER A 103 -7.96 8.61 8.35
C SER A 103 -8.98 9.46 7.60
N SER A 104 -10.23 9.35 7.99
CA SER A 104 -11.35 10.09 7.40
C SER A 104 -12.48 10.29 8.41
N ALA A 105 -13.40 11.21 8.11
CA ALA A 105 -14.57 11.45 8.96
C ALA A 105 -15.47 10.21 9.07
N HIS A 106 -15.59 9.43 7.99
CA HIS A 106 -16.42 8.23 7.92
C HIS A 106 -15.64 7.04 7.36
N ARG A 107 -16.02 5.83 7.76
CA ARG A 107 -15.28 4.59 7.46
C ARG A 107 -15.11 4.29 5.97
N ARG A 108 -16.06 4.69 5.13
CA ARG A 108 -16.12 4.24 3.72
C ARG A 108 -14.94 4.83 2.93
N GLU A 109 -14.66 6.10 3.16
CA GLU A 109 -13.62 6.89 2.52
C GLU A 109 -12.24 6.33 2.90
N ALA A 110 -11.98 6.06 4.19
CA ALA A 110 -10.72 5.45 4.62
C ALA A 110 -10.51 4.06 4.01
N MET A 111 -11.54 3.21 3.99
CA MET A 111 -11.43 1.84 3.43
C MET A 111 -11.10 1.89 1.93
N GLN A 112 -11.84 2.70 1.16
CA GLN A 112 -11.64 2.83 -0.29
C GLN A 112 -10.30 3.49 -0.64
N ALA A 113 -9.87 4.47 0.14
CA ALA A 113 -8.57 5.13 -0.05
C ALA A 113 -7.39 4.17 0.16
N VAL A 114 -7.45 3.32 1.20
CA VAL A 114 -6.41 2.30 1.45
C VAL A 114 -6.34 1.29 0.31
N GLU A 115 -7.49 0.77 -0.14
CA GLU A 115 -7.58 -0.18 -1.26
C GLU A 115 -6.98 0.42 -2.54
N TYR A 116 -7.38 1.64 -2.89
CA TYR A 116 -6.82 2.36 -4.03
C TYR A 116 -5.30 2.53 -3.94
N LEU A 117 -4.80 2.99 -2.80
CA LEU A 117 -3.37 3.25 -2.62
C LEU A 117 -2.54 1.98 -2.78
N ILE A 118 -2.95 0.84 -2.21
CA ILE A 118 -2.16 -0.40 -2.33
C ILE A 118 -2.17 -0.94 -3.76
N ASP A 119 -3.31 -0.86 -4.45
CA ASP A 119 -3.44 -1.35 -5.82
C ASP A 119 -2.61 -0.51 -6.78
N GLU A 120 -2.73 0.82 -6.70
CA GLU A 120 -1.96 1.74 -7.55
C GLU A 120 -0.47 1.74 -7.22
N LEU A 121 -0.09 1.64 -5.94
CA LEU A 121 1.31 1.48 -5.53
C LEU A 121 1.91 0.26 -6.21
N LYS A 122 1.22 -0.88 -6.15
CA LYS A 122 1.71 -2.11 -6.78
C LYS A 122 1.88 -1.94 -8.27
N ILE A 123 1.00 -1.22 -8.96
CA ILE A 123 1.05 -1.04 -10.42
C ILE A 123 2.13 -0.05 -10.85
N ARG A 124 2.22 1.10 -10.16
CA ARG A 124 2.96 2.28 -10.64
C ARG A 124 4.30 2.49 -9.94
N CYS A 125 4.45 2.08 -8.68
CA CYS A 125 5.64 2.39 -7.91
C CYS A 125 6.82 1.51 -8.37
N PRO A 126 8.00 2.09 -8.67
CA PRO A 126 9.19 1.35 -9.10
C PRO A 126 9.89 0.68 -7.92
N ILE A 127 9.16 -0.24 -7.27
CA ILE A 127 9.64 -1.11 -6.21
C ILE A 127 9.38 -2.56 -6.67
N TRP A 128 10.45 -3.33 -6.78
CA TRP A 128 10.43 -4.71 -7.26
C TRP A 128 10.71 -5.67 -6.13
N LYS A 129 10.03 -6.82 -6.15
CA LYS A 129 10.16 -7.86 -5.12
C LYS A 129 10.96 -9.03 -5.68
N LYS A 130 11.93 -9.51 -4.93
CA LYS A 130 12.59 -10.80 -5.15
C LYS A 130 12.16 -11.79 -4.09
N GLU A 131 11.87 -13.00 -4.53
CA GLU A 131 11.54 -14.13 -3.66
C GLU A 131 12.77 -15.03 -3.54
N PHE A 132 13.17 -15.34 -2.31
CA PHE A 132 14.21 -16.32 -2.03
C PHE A 132 13.57 -17.62 -1.53
N TYR A 133 13.98 -18.72 -2.14
CA TYR A 133 13.50 -20.07 -1.87
C TYR A 133 14.66 -20.94 -1.38
N VAL A 134 14.33 -22.12 -0.83
CA VAL A 134 15.33 -23.13 -0.44
C VAL A 134 16.19 -23.62 -1.61
N ASP A 135 15.67 -23.57 -2.84
CA ASP A 135 16.29 -24.09 -4.07
C ASP A 135 16.82 -23.00 -5.02
N GLY A 136 16.68 -21.70 -4.68
CA GLY A 136 17.11 -20.59 -5.55
C GLY A 136 16.39 -19.26 -5.27
N SER A 137 16.44 -18.30 -6.21
CA SER A 137 15.72 -17.02 -6.10
C SER A 137 15.09 -16.59 -7.43
N ILE A 138 13.96 -15.88 -7.37
CA ILE A 138 13.21 -15.40 -8.55
C ILE A 138 12.84 -13.93 -8.33
N TRP A 139 13.13 -13.08 -9.32
CA TRP A 139 12.63 -11.70 -9.36
C TRP A 139 11.19 -11.65 -9.86
N LYS A 140 10.33 -10.89 -9.18
CA LYS A 140 8.95 -10.61 -9.59
C LYS A 140 8.82 -9.12 -9.90
N GLY A 141 8.46 -8.83 -11.16
CA GLY A 141 7.99 -7.51 -11.57
C GLY A 141 6.60 -7.20 -11.01
N SER A 142 6.19 -5.94 -11.09
CA SER A 142 4.80 -5.58 -10.84
C SER A 142 3.89 -6.29 -11.85
N CYS A 143 3.07 -7.22 -11.34
CA CYS A 143 1.86 -7.84 -11.91
C CYS A 143 1.83 -9.35 -11.66
N GLU A 144 1.24 -9.78 -10.55
CA GLU A 144 0.54 -11.07 -10.48
C GLU A 144 -0.78 -10.84 -9.72
N GLY A 145 -1.87 -10.68 -10.48
CA GLY A 145 -3.23 -10.45 -9.96
C GLY A 145 -4.23 -9.82 -10.93
N CYS A 146 -3.78 -9.16 -11.99
CA CYS A 146 -4.67 -8.56 -12.99
C CYS A 146 -5.19 -9.61 -14.00
N THR A 147 -6.12 -10.47 -13.58
CA THR A 147 -7.10 -11.01 -14.53
C THR A 147 -8.15 -9.94 -14.73
N ALA A 148 -7.95 -9.08 -15.74
CA ALA A 148 -8.97 -8.16 -16.19
C ALA A 148 -10.19 -8.97 -16.69
N ASN A 149 -11.15 -9.23 -15.81
CA ASN A 149 -12.44 -9.78 -16.19
C ASN A 149 -13.26 -8.64 -16.82
N LYS A 150 -13.01 -8.35 -18.09
CA LYS A 150 -13.90 -7.49 -18.89
C LYS A 150 -15.03 -8.34 -19.46
N GLU A 151 -16.03 -8.67 -18.64
CA GLU A 151 -17.34 -9.07 -19.16
C GLU A 151 -18.51 -8.46 -18.38
N HIS A 152 -19.27 -7.64 -19.12
CA HIS A 152 -20.71 -7.44 -19.05
C HIS A 152 -21.33 -6.77 -17.81
N ARG A 153 -21.70 -5.48 -17.96
CA ARG A 153 -23.09 -5.00 -17.75
C ARG A 153 -23.43 -3.84 -18.70
N HIS A 154 -24.05 -4.17 -19.83
CA HIS A 154 -25.05 -3.30 -20.45
C HIS A 154 -26.35 -3.42 -19.64
N GLY A 155 -27.00 -2.29 -19.40
CA GLY A 155 -28.29 -2.26 -18.73
C GLY A 155 -28.76 -0.82 -18.49
N HIS A 156 -29.12 -0.15 -19.58
CA HIS A 156 -30.08 0.95 -19.51
C HIS A 156 -31.36 0.45 -18.84
N ALA A 157 -31.87 1.19 -17.86
CA ALA A 157 -33.29 1.20 -17.54
C ALA A 157 -33.64 2.61 -17.03
N ASN A 158 -34.16 3.42 -17.96
CA ASN A 158 -35.07 4.51 -17.63
C ASN A 158 -36.45 3.87 -17.44
N ALA A 159 -37.07 4.10 -16.28
CA ALA A 159 -38.52 4.15 -16.08
C ALA A 159 -38.78 4.94 -14.79
#